data_AF-A0A815VLR2-F1
#
_entry.id   AF-A0A815VLR2-F1
#
_cell.length_a   1.000
_cell.length_b   1.000
_cell.length_c   1.000
_cell.angle_alpha   90.00
_cell.angle_beta   90.00
_cell.angle_gamma   90.00
#
_symmetry.space_group_name_H-M   'P 1'
#
loop_
_entity.id
_entity.type
_entity.pdbx_description
1 polymer ?
#
loop_
_entity_poly.entity_id
_entity_poly.type
_entity_poly.pdbx_seq_one_letter_code
_entity_poly.pdbx_strand_id
1 'polypeptide(L)'
;MPSWLLLFISCAALDVLSLQDCKPGEYGIRECHPCPEGYYCPNGRLTLYCPPGFYSSSEGAVKCTKCDPGTYAPRRTSAYCHSCLAGYYCDDPTSTPKRCPANTYSNDGAISCQKCQDGWTSQEGSSSCTPPSSTSCIG
;
A
#
# COMPACT_ATOMS: atom_id res chain seq x y z
N MET A 1 61.26 18.59 30.86
CA MET A 1 62.01 17.97 29.74
C MET A 1 62.76 16.77 30.30
N PRO A 2 62.79 15.57 29.68
CA PRO A 2 62.06 15.06 28.51
C PRO A 2 61.13 13.87 28.89
N SER A 3 59.93 13.77 28.29
CA SER A 3 59.64 13.17 26.97
C SER A 3 59.58 11.64 27.06
N TRP A 4 58.35 11.11 27.18
CA TRP A 4 57.87 9.80 26.65
C TRP A 4 56.40 9.52 27.07
N LEU A 5 55.58 10.56 27.26
CA LEU A 5 54.19 10.42 27.77
C LEU A 5 53.11 10.46 26.68
N LEU A 6 53.44 10.47 25.37
CA LEU A 6 52.44 10.67 24.32
C LEU A 6 52.71 9.86 23.04
N LEU A 7 52.78 8.53 23.14
CA LEU A 7 52.66 7.65 21.96
C LEU A 7 51.68 6.48 22.17
N PHE A 8 50.70 6.63 23.07
CA PHE A 8 49.37 6.07 22.84
C PHE A 8 48.58 7.10 22.05
N ILE A 9 49.03 7.36 20.82
CA ILE A 9 48.19 8.03 19.83
C ILE A 9 47.00 7.09 19.67
N SER A 10 45.89 7.53 20.24
CA SER A 10 44.61 6.86 20.33
C SER A 10 44.33 6.06 19.06
N CYS A 11 44.13 4.75 19.22
CA CYS A 11 43.78 3.79 18.18
C CYS A 11 42.41 4.07 17.49
N ALA A 12 41.91 5.31 17.51
CA ALA A 12 40.55 5.65 17.10
C ALA A 12 40.38 7.08 16.54
N ALA A 13 41.43 7.77 16.09
CA ALA A 13 41.34 9.18 15.69
C ALA A 13 41.96 9.54 14.33
N LEU A 14 41.99 8.61 13.37
CA LEU A 14 42.21 8.90 11.95
C LEU A 14 41.12 8.18 11.13
N ASP A 15 40.22 8.96 10.53
CA ASP A 15 39.21 8.59 9.51
C ASP A 15 37.92 7.83 9.91
N VAL A 16 37.30 8.16 11.05
CA VAL A 16 35.81 8.05 11.17
C VAL A 16 35.19 9.39 10.83
N LEU A 17 35.25 9.76 9.54
CA LEU A 17 34.47 10.88 9.01
C LEU A 17 32.98 10.48 9.04
N SER A 18 32.34 10.64 10.20
CA SER A 18 30.90 10.80 10.36
C SER A 18 30.02 10.06 9.34
N LEU A 19 30.17 8.73 9.23
CA LEU A 19 29.09 7.91 8.68
C LEU A 19 27.99 7.91 9.73
N GLN A 20 27.25 9.02 9.79
CA GLN A 20 26.07 9.14 10.62
C GLN A 20 25.02 8.25 9.96
N ASP A 21 24.89 7.01 10.42
CA ASP A 21 23.79 6.14 9.99
C ASP A 21 22.48 6.85 10.32
N CYS A 22 21.67 7.13 9.30
CA CYS A 22 20.37 7.73 9.54
C CYS A 22 19.50 6.72 10.31
N LYS A 23 18.54 7.23 11.05
CA LYS A 23 17.60 6.36 11.79
C LYS A 23 16.62 5.68 10.84
N PRO A 24 15.99 4.56 11.25
CA PRO A 24 14.85 4.00 10.52
C PRO A 24 13.81 5.08 10.22
N GLY A 25 13.29 5.06 8.98
CA GLY A 25 12.39 6.10 8.47
C GLY A 25 13.12 7.21 7.71
N GLU A 26 14.45 7.22 7.67
CA GLU A 26 15.24 8.15 6.86
C GLU A 26 16.11 7.41 5.85
N TYR A 27 16.68 8.13 4.89
CA TYR A 27 17.69 7.61 3.96
C TYR A 27 18.82 8.63 3.76
N GLY A 28 20.06 8.15 3.69
CA GLY A 28 21.22 9.00 3.48
C GLY A 28 22.53 8.39 3.98
N ILE A 29 23.64 9.08 3.71
CA ILE A 29 24.99 8.72 4.20
C ILE A 29 25.79 9.93 4.74
N ARG A 30 25.30 11.15 4.53
CA ARG A 30 25.93 12.42 4.97
C ARG A 30 24.87 13.39 5.47
N GLU A 31 23.77 13.47 4.75
CA GLU A 31 22.55 14.19 5.11
C GLU A 31 21.40 13.18 5.08
N CYS A 32 20.54 13.24 6.09
CA CYS A 32 19.43 12.32 6.25
C CYS A 32 18.15 12.98 5.75
N HIS A 33 17.50 12.32 4.81
CA HIS A 33 16.21 12.76 4.29
C HIS A 33 15.11 11.82 4.79
N PRO A 34 13.91 12.34 5.08
CA PRO A 34 12.80 11.50 5.46
C PRO A 34 12.42 10.58 4.30
N CYS A 35 12.02 9.34 4.61
CA CYS A 35 11.63 8.39 3.59
C CYS A 35 10.40 8.91 2.85
N PRO A 36 10.40 8.99 1.51
CA PRO A 36 9.28 9.56 0.76
C PRO A 36 8.04 8.65 0.78
N GLU A 37 6.88 9.22 0.50
CA GLU A 37 5.63 8.46 0.34
C GLU A 37 5.75 7.39 -0.76
N GLY A 38 5.05 6.28 -0.59
CA GLY A 38 5.18 5.09 -1.44
C GLY A 38 6.48 4.30 -1.22
N TYR A 39 7.40 4.76 -0.37
CA TYR A 39 8.60 4.03 0.00
C TYR A 39 8.65 3.74 1.51
N TYR A 40 9.55 2.84 1.88
CA TYR A 40 9.92 2.55 3.26
C TYR A 40 11.44 2.42 3.39
N CYS A 41 11.95 2.84 4.55
CA CYS A 41 13.38 2.95 4.82
C CYS A 41 13.67 2.24 6.16
N PRO A 42 13.90 0.91 6.16
CA PRO A 42 14.01 0.15 7.41
C PRO A 42 15.32 0.43 8.16
N ASN A 43 16.39 0.75 7.42
CA ASN A 43 17.77 0.80 7.95
C ASN A 43 18.45 2.16 7.76
N GLY A 44 17.72 3.25 7.49
CA GLY A 44 18.34 4.57 7.41
C GLY A 44 19.17 4.87 6.15
N ARG A 45 19.34 3.90 5.24
CA ARG A 45 20.33 4.00 4.17
C ARG A 45 19.74 3.98 2.77
N LEU A 46 18.75 3.13 2.54
CA LEU A 46 18.14 2.88 1.24
C LEU A 46 16.63 3.09 1.32
N THR A 47 16.09 3.66 0.25
CA THR A 47 14.64 3.70 -0.01
C THR A 47 14.23 2.42 -0.72
N LEU A 48 13.24 1.72 -0.16
CA LEU A 48 12.63 0.54 -0.76
C LEU A 48 11.19 0.87 -1.15
N TYR A 49 10.76 0.49 -2.35
CA TYR A 49 9.39 0.76 -2.78
C TYR A 49 8.39 -0.11 -2.03
N CYS A 50 7.21 0.41 -1.73
CA CYS A 50 6.11 -0.41 -1.27
C CYS A 50 5.66 -1.37 -2.39
N PRO A 51 5.63 -2.69 -2.13
CA PRO A 51 5.13 -3.66 -3.09
C PRO A 51 3.62 -3.51 -3.29
N PRO A 52 3.05 -4.06 -4.37
CA PRO A 52 1.61 -4.10 -4.58
C PRO A 52 0.87 -4.67 -3.36
N GLY A 53 -0.32 -4.13 -3.07
CA GLY A 53 -1.11 -4.43 -1.86
C GLY A 53 -0.63 -3.72 -0.59
N PHE A 54 0.43 -2.90 -0.69
CA PHE A 54 0.95 -2.09 0.40
C PHE A 54 1.13 -0.63 -0.03
N TYR A 55 1.07 0.26 0.95
CA TYR A 55 1.22 1.69 0.75
C TYR A 55 2.03 2.36 1.87
N SER A 56 2.46 3.59 1.63
CA SER A 56 3.07 4.46 2.62
C SER A 56 2.61 5.88 2.36
N SER A 57 1.71 6.41 3.19
CA SER A 57 1.05 7.71 2.97
C SER A 57 1.76 8.90 3.61
N SER A 58 2.74 8.63 4.48
CA SER A 58 3.45 9.67 5.22
C SER A 58 4.95 9.50 5.00
N GLU A 59 5.64 10.63 4.99
CA GLU A 59 7.09 10.60 5.07
C GLU A 59 7.56 9.90 6.35
N GLY A 60 8.77 9.35 6.33
CA GLY A 60 9.34 8.70 7.52
C GLY A 60 9.00 7.23 7.68
N ALA A 61 8.41 6.58 6.68
CA ALA A 61 7.97 5.20 6.82
C ALA A 61 9.13 4.22 6.99
N VAL A 62 9.08 3.43 8.07
CA VAL A 62 10.04 2.33 8.33
C VAL A 62 9.59 1.04 7.64
N LYS A 63 8.29 0.89 7.41
CA LYS A 63 7.64 -0.25 6.76
C LYS A 63 6.42 0.25 5.99
N CYS A 64 5.99 -0.49 4.99
CA CYS A 64 4.73 -0.21 4.31
C CYS A 64 3.54 -0.75 5.12
N THR A 65 2.41 -0.08 5.00
CA THR A 65 1.12 -0.48 5.55
C THR A 65 0.37 -1.32 4.53
N LYS A 66 -0.25 -2.42 4.96
CA LYS A 66 -1.06 -3.27 4.08
C LYS A 66 -2.38 -2.57 3.76
N CYS A 67 -2.87 -2.72 2.53
CA CYS A 67 -4.23 -2.30 2.19
C CYS A 67 -5.28 -3.10 2.96
N ASP A 68 -6.29 -2.39 3.45
CA ASP A 68 -7.44 -2.99 4.11
C ASP A 68 -8.28 -3.80 3.11
N PRO A 69 -8.98 -4.86 3.56
CA PRO A 69 -9.92 -5.59 2.72
C PRO A 69 -10.92 -4.64 2.03
N GLY A 70 -11.20 -4.87 0.75
CA GLY A 70 -12.05 -3.98 -0.04
C GLY A 70 -11.32 -2.76 -0.62
N THR A 71 -10.00 -2.67 -0.41
CA THR A 71 -9.13 -1.69 -1.05
C THR A 71 -7.98 -2.39 -1.79
N TYR A 72 -7.38 -1.69 -2.75
CA TYR A 72 -6.32 -2.25 -3.58
C TYR A 72 -5.25 -1.21 -3.93
N ALA A 73 -4.01 -1.66 -4.09
CA ALA A 73 -2.87 -0.86 -4.52
C ALA A 73 -2.06 -1.70 -5.52
N PRO A 74 -2.38 -1.65 -6.82
CA PRO A 74 -1.83 -2.61 -7.78
C PRO A 74 -0.43 -2.22 -8.28
N ARG A 75 -0.01 -0.98 -7.99
CA ARG A 75 1.27 -0.44 -8.43
C ARG A 75 2.29 -0.52 -7.31
N ARG A 76 3.56 -0.55 -7.69
CA ARG A 76 4.64 -0.22 -6.76
C ARG A 76 4.52 1.25 -6.39
N THR A 77 5.14 1.61 -5.27
CA THR A 77 5.23 3.01 -4.79
C THR A 77 3.87 3.68 -4.56
N SER A 78 2.87 2.90 -4.14
CA SER A 78 1.56 3.45 -3.81
C SER A 78 1.61 4.25 -2.51
N ALA A 79 1.16 5.51 -2.57
CA ALA A 79 1.01 6.36 -1.39
C ALA A 79 -0.28 6.09 -0.62
N TYR A 80 -1.27 5.44 -1.24
CA TYR A 80 -2.57 5.11 -0.64
C TYR A 80 -3.17 3.87 -1.31
N CYS A 81 -4.15 3.27 -0.64
CA CYS A 81 -4.99 2.22 -1.20
C CYS A 81 -6.25 2.84 -1.82
N HIS A 82 -6.67 2.32 -2.96
CA HIS A 82 -7.88 2.72 -3.64
C HIS A 82 -9.05 1.85 -3.17
N SER A 83 -10.20 2.46 -2.89
CA SER A 83 -11.41 1.70 -2.57
C SER A 83 -11.94 0.94 -3.79
N CYS A 84 -12.43 -0.28 -3.58
CA CYS A 84 -13.17 -1.00 -4.60
C CYS A 84 -14.52 -0.30 -4.80
N LEU A 85 -14.81 0.12 -6.03
CA LEU A 85 -16.08 0.80 -6.34
C LEU A 85 -17.23 -0.19 -6.42
N ALA A 86 -18.45 0.28 -6.13
CA ALA A 86 -19.66 -0.50 -6.34
C ALA A 86 -19.75 -1.07 -7.76
N GLY A 87 -20.24 -2.31 -7.87
CA GLY A 87 -20.21 -3.10 -9.10
C GLY A 87 -18.89 -3.84 -9.39
N TYR A 88 -17.85 -3.59 -8.58
CA TYR A 88 -16.59 -4.32 -8.62
C TYR A 88 -16.32 -5.02 -7.28
N TYR A 89 -15.41 -5.99 -7.31
CA TYR A 89 -14.91 -6.65 -6.13
C TYR A 89 -13.38 -6.76 -6.17
N CYS A 90 -12.78 -6.69 -4.98
CA CYS A 90 -11.35 -6.69 -4.77
C CYS A 90 -11.00 -7.80 -3.77
N ASP A 91 -10.87 -9.02 -4.30
CA ASP A 91 -10.49 -10.21 -3.53
C ASP A 91 -8.98 -10.25 -3.20
N ASP A 92 -8.19 -9.56 -4.01
CA ASP A 92 -6.75 -9.44 -3.87
C ASP A 92 -6.32 -7.96 -3.91
N PRO A 93 -5.72 -7.43 -2.83
CA PRO A 93 -5.29 -6.03 -2.76
C PRO A 93 -4.13 -5.70 -3.71
N THR A 94 -3.47 -6.71 -4.30
CA THR A 94 -2.39 -6.54 -5.29
C THR A 94 -2.90 -6.43 -6.72
N SER A 95 -4.18 -6.76 -6.95
CA SER A 95 -4.79 -6.82 -8.27
C SER A 95 -5.73 -5.63 -8.51
N THR A 96 -6.03 -5.35 -9.78
CA THR A 96 -7.07 -4.37 -10.14
C THR A 96 -8.48 -4.93 -9.88
N PRO A 97 -9.48 -4.07 -9.60
CA PRO A 97 -10.85 -4.51 -9.32
C PRO A 97 -11.44 -5.34 -10.45
N LYS A 98 -12.15 -6.40 -10.11
CA LYS A 98 -12.86 -7.26 -11.06
C LYS A 98 -14.33 -6.88 -11.08
N ARG A 99 -14.96 -6.84 -12.26
CA ARG A 99 -16.40 -6.58 -12.36
C ARG A 99 -17.21 -7.72 -11.78
N CYS A 100 -18.31 -7.38 -11.11
CA CYS A 100 -19.26 -8.38 -10.68
C CYS A 100 -19.94 -9.04 -11.89
N PRO A 101 -19.99 -10.37 -11.97
CA PRO A 101 -20.67 -11.05 -13.07
C PRO A 101 -22.18 -10.79 -13.05
N ALA A 102 -22.85 -11.06 -14.17
CA ALA A 102 -24.30 -10.96 -14.26
C ALA A 102 -25.01 -11.78 -13.16
N ASN A 103 -26.17 -11.30 -12.72
CA ASN A 103 -26.92 -11.80 -11.57
C ASN A 103 -26.21 -11.66 -10.21
N THR A 104 -25.18 -10.82 -10.14
CA THR A 104 -24.55 -10.41 -8.88
C THR A 104 -24.38 -8.90 -8.81
N TYR A 105 -24.21 -8.36 -7.61
CA TYR A 105 -23.97 -6.94 -7.36
C TYR A 105 -22.99 -6.75 -6.20
N SER A 106 -22.41 -5.55 -6.08
CA SER A 106 -21.56 -5.20 -4.95
C SER A 106 -21.67 -3.72 -4.60
N ASN A 107 -21.46 -3.41 -3.31
CA ASN A 107 -21.33 -2.05 -2.81
C ASN A 107 -19.84 -1.63 -2.76
N ASP A 108 -19.58 -0.37 -2.45
CA ASP A 108 -18.22 0.12 -2.24
C ASP A 108 -17.49 -0.69 -1.14
N GLY A 109 -16.22 -0.99 -1.36
CA GLY A 109 -15.40 -1.78 -0.45
C GLY A 109 -15.68 -3.28 -0.49
N ALA A 110 -16.38 -3.80 -1.50
CA ALA A 110 -16.66 -5.23 -1.58
C ALA A 110 -15.41 -6.06 -1.94
N ILE A 111 -15.23 -7.16 -1.20
CA ILE A 111 -14.24 -8.21 -1.51
C ILE A 111 -14.82 -9.35 -2.35
N SER A 112 -16.14 -9.38 -2.51
CA SER A 112 -16.88 -10.40 -3.26
C SER A 112 -18.21 -9.85 -3.73
N CYS A 113 -18.75 -10.39 -4.82
CA CYS A 113 -20.09 -10.03 -5.29
C CYS A 113 -21.18 -10.82 -4.56
N GLN A 114 -22.29 -10.15 -4.27
CA GLN A 114 -23.49 -10.76 -3.71
C GLN A 114 -24.43 -11.19 -4.83
N LYS A 115 -25.02 -12.38 -4.71
CA LYS A 115 -26.04 -12.86 -5.66
C LYS A 115 -27.34 -12.06 -5.50
N CYS A 116 -28.02 -11.84 -6.61
CA CYS A 116 -29.39 -11.36 -6.59
C CYS A 116 -30.33 -12.41 -5.98
N GLN A 117 -31.42 -11.95 -5.38
CA GLN A 117 -32.51 -12.81 -4.90
C GLN A 117 -33.23 -13.47 -6.09
N ASP A 118 -33.95 -14.57 -5.82
CA ASP A 118 -34.68 -15.29 -6.86
C ASP A 118 -35.66 -14.38 -7.62
N GLY A 119 -35.58 -14.42 -8.94
CA GLY A 119 -36.37 -13.57 -9.84
C GLY A 119 -35.78 -12.18 -10.10
N TRP A 120 -34.78 -11.73 -9.34
CA TRP A 120 -34.05 -10.49 -9.60
C TRP A 120 -32.84 -10.74 -10.51
N THR A 121 -32.53 -9.78 -11.36
CA THR A 121 -31.40 -9.89 -12.31
C THR A 121 -30.48 -8.67 -12.19
N SER A 122 -29.25 -8.78 -12.70
CA SER A 122 -28.33 -7.65 -12.80
C SER A 122 -27.38 -7.85 -13.97
N GLN A 123 -26.90 -6.74 -14.54
CA GLN A 123 -25.87 -6.76 -15.58
C GLN A 123 -24.47 -6.89 -14.96
N GLU A 124 -23.48 -7.23 -15.80
CA GLU A 124 -22.08 -7.23 -15.36
C GLU A 124 -21.67 -5.83 -14.90
N GLY A 125 -21.04 -5.74 -13.72
CA GLY A 125 -20.64 -4.47 -13.13
C GLY A 125 -21.76 -3.72 -12.42
N SER A 126 -22.90 -4.35 -12.15
CA SER A 126 -24.02 -3.70 -11.46
C SER A 126 -23.77 -3.53 -9.96
N SER A 127 -24.14 -2.37 -9.42
CA SER A 127 -24.14 -2.11 -7.97
C SER A 127 -25.47 -2.47 -7.29
N SER A 128 -26.47 -2.89 -8.06
CA SER A 128 -27.78 -3.29 -7.55
C SER A 128 -28.44 -4.36 -8.42
N CYS A 129 -29.44 -5.04 -7.86
CA CYS A 129 -30.29 -5.94 -8.62
C CYS A 129 -31.54 -5.19 -9.10
N THR A 130 -31.99 -5.50 -10.31
CA THR A 130 -33.27 -5.07 -10.85
C THR A 130 -34.34 -6.13 -10.53
N PRO A 131 -35.51 -5.72 -10.01
CA PRO A 131 -36.62 -6.64 -9.80
C PRO A 131 -37.08 -7.21 -11.15
N PRO A 132 -37.73 -8.38 -11.16
CA PRO A 132 -38.35 -8.88 -12.38
C PRO A 132 -39.33 -7.81 -12.88
N SER A 133 -39.13 -7.35 -14.11
CA SER A 133 -40.11 -6.49 -14.78
C SER A 133 -41.42 -7.25 -14.82
N SER A 134 -42.43 -6.73 -14.14
CA SER A 134 -43.80 -7.25 -14.18
C SER A 134 -44.41 -6.96 -15.55
N THR A 135 -43.89 -7.61 -16.60
CA THR A 135 -44.43 -7.56 -17.95
C THR A 135 -44.65 -8.98 -18.45
N SER A 136 -45.54 -9.68 -17.75
CA SER A 136 -46.36 -10.73 -18.35
C SER A 136 -47.71 -10.79 -17.62
N CYS A 137 -48.42 -9.66 -17.60
CA CYS A 137 -49.87 -9.72 -17.67
C CYS A 137 -50.20 -9.68 -19.17
N ILE A 138 -50.05 -10.83 -19.83
CA ILE A 138 -50.68 -11.04 -21.14
C ILE A 138 -52.16 -11.16 -20.83
N GLY A 139 -52.89 -10.07 -20.99
CA GLY A 139 -54.36 -10.04 -20.99
C GLY A 139 -54.91 -10.60 -22.29
#